data_AF-A0A2W4P3B8-F1
#
_entry.id   AF-A0A2W4P3B8-F1
#
_cell.length_a   1.000
_cell.length_b   1.000
_cell.length_c   1.000
_cell.angle_alpha   90.00
_cell.angle_beta   90.00
_cell.angle_gamma   90.00
#
_symmetry.space_group_name_H-M   'P 1'
#
loop_
_entity.id
_entity.type
_entity.pdbx_description
1 polymer ?
#
loop_
_entity_poly.entity_id
_entity_poly.type
_entity_poly.pdbx_seq_one_letter_code
_entity_poly.pdbx_strand_id
1 'polypeptide(L)'
;MKLSCLPVSLYPDLASGRLTLPAWFELAAALGLDGADLSVAHVASRSPAYLAELRRAAESAGVQIAMLATYTDFTHPDAAERQRQVEDLRAWIE
;
A
#
# COMPACT_ATOMS: atom_id res chain seq x y z
N MET A 1 -11.09 12.75 -15.29
CA MET A 1 -10.05 11.71 -15.20
C MET A 1 -9.91 11.36 -13.73
N LYS A 2 -9.82 10.07 -13.37
CA LYS A 2 -9.61 9.68 -11.97
C LYS A 2 -8.12 9.72 -11.62
N LEU A 3 -7.77 10.17 -10.43
CA LEU A 3 -6.38 10.32 -9.97
C LEU A 3 -6.14 9.58 -8.64
N SER A 4 -5.05 8.84 -8.57
CA SER A 4 -4.50 8.28 -7.33
C SER A 4 -3.04 8.70 -7.14
N CYS A 5 -2.53 8.56 -5.92
CA CYS A 5 -1.14 8.90 -5.60
C CYS A 5 -0.52 7.91 -4.61
N LEU A 6 0.75 7.57 -4.85
CA LEU A 6 1.58 6.84 -3.90
C LEU A 6 2.36 7.85 -3.03
N PRO A 7 2.27 7.79 -1.69
CA PRO A 7 2.80 8.84 -0.81
C PRO A 7 4.30 8.71 -0.53
N VAL A 8 5.15 8.56 -1.55
CA VAL A 8 6.59 8.30 -1.40
C VAL A 8 7.28 9.35 -0.53
N SER A 9 6.96 10.63 -0.71
CA SER A 9 7.51 11.73 0.10
C SER A 9 7.13 11.66 1.59
N LEU A 10 6.09 10.90 1.95
CA LEU A 10 5.62 10.73 3.33
C LEU A 10 6.09 9.41 3.96
N TYR A 11 6.87 8.59 3.24
CA TYR A 11 7.38 7.32 3.75
C TYR A 11 8.16 7.45 5.07
N PRO A 12 8.99 8.49 5.30
CA PRO A 12 9.65 8.67 6.59
C PRO A 12 8.66 8.84 7.76
N ASP A 13 7.54 9.52 7.52
CA ASP A 13 6.51 9.73 8.54
C ASP A 13 5.69 8.45 8.77
N LEU A 14 5.34 7.74 7.69
CA LEU A 14 4.68 6.43 7.78
C LEU A 14 5.55 5.39 8.51
N ALA A 15 6.84 5.31 8.18
CA ALA A 15 7.78 4.38 8.81
C ALA A 15 7.99 4.68 10.31
N SER A 16 7.97 5.95 10.69
CA SER A 16 8.09 6.38 12.09
C SER A 16 6.79 6.32 12.89
N GLY A 17 5.65 6.08 12.23
CA GLY A 17 4.31 6.17 12.84
C GLY A 17 3.81 7.58 13.11
N ARG A 18 4.51 8.63 12.64
CA ARG A 18 4.02 10.02 12.70
C ARG A 18 2.80 10.24 11.81
N LEU A 19 2.69 9.47 10.73
CA LEU A 19 1.53 9.41 9.87
C LEU A 19 1.04 7.96 9.82
N THR A 20 -0.27 7.74 9.88
CA THR A 20 -0.87 6.42 9.71
C THR A 20 -1.48 6.29 8.32
N LEU A 21 -1.70 5.06 7.84
CA LEU A 21 -2.38 4.84 6.55
C LEU A 21 -3.80 5.45 6.52
N PRO A 22 -4.64 5.33 7.58
CA PRO A 22 -5.91 6.05 7.65
C PRO A 22 -5.77 7.58 7.52
N ALA A 23 -4.79 8.19 8.22
CA ALA A 23 -4.54 9.62 8.12
C ALA A 23 -4.05 10.02 6.72
N TRP A 24 -3.29 9.15 6.04
CA TRP A 24 -2.96 9.33 4.63
C TRP A 24 -4.20 9.31 3.74
N PHE A 25 -5.16 8.41 3.97
CA PHE A 25 -6.41 8.38 3.19
C PHE A 25 -7.23 9.66 3.33
N GLU A 26 -7.35 10.18 4.55
CA GLU A 26 -7.99 11.46 4.83
C GLU A 26 -7.29 12.63 4.12
N LEU A 27 -5.95 12.64 4.14
CA LEU A 27 -5.15 13.64 3.43
C LEU A 27 -5.36 13.54 1.90
N ALA A 28 -5.35 12.34 1.34
CA ALA A 28 -5.59 12.12 -0.09
C ALA A 28 -6.97 12.64 -0.51
N ALA A 29 -8.00 12.38 0.29
CA ALA A 29 -9.34 12.91 0.08
C ALA A 29 -9.38 14.45 0.14
N ALA A 30 -8.72 15.05 1.14
CA ALA A 30 -8.62 16.50 1.28
C ALA A 30 -7.89 17.18 0.11
N LEU A 31 -6.97 16.46 -0.56
CA LEU A 31 -6.29 16.89 -1.78
C LEU A 31 -7.14 16.71 -3.06
N GLY A 32 -8.33 16.12 -2.95
CA GLY A 32 -9.24 15.90 -4.08
C GLY A 32 -8.85 14.69 -4.96
N LEU A 33 -8.09 13.74 -4.43
CA LEU A 33 -7.78 12.50 -5.13
C LEU A 33 -8.96 11.52 -5.08
N ASP A 34 -9.14 10.73 -6.14
CA ASP A 34 -10.09 9.62 -6.16
C ASP A 34 -9.53 8.36 -5.47
N GLY A 35 -8.21 8.26 -5.36
CA GLY A 35 -7.54 7.12 -4.78
C GLY A 35 -6.26 7.44 -4.01
N ALA A 36 -5.96 6.56 -3.05
CA ALA A 36 -4.78 6.61 -2.22
C ALA A 36 -4.03 5.28 -2.33
N ASP A 37 -2.85 5.31 -2.95
CA ASP A 37 -2.05 4.12 -3.19
C ASP A 37 -1.18 3.80 -1.98
N LEU A 38 -0.79 2.54 -1.87
CA LEU A 38 -0.07 2.00 -0.72
C LEU A 38 1.23 1.35 -1.15
N SER A 39 2.19 1.27 -0.23
CA SER A 39 3.35 0.41 -0.34
C SER A 39 3.27 -0.66 0.72
N VAL A 40 3.59 -1.90 0.36
CA VAL A 40 3.64 -3.03 1.29
C VAL A 40 4.60 -2.81 2.45
N ALA A 41 5.58 -1.91 2.29
CA ALA A 41 6.50 -1.52 3.36
C ALA A 41 5.82 -0.81 4.55
N HIS A 42 4.59 -0.32 4.37
CA HIS A 42 3.81 0.37 5.41
C HIS A 42 2.55 -0.39 5.83
N VAL A 43 2.33 -1.59 5.28
CA VAL A 43 1.21 -2.47 5.65
C VAL A 43 1.67 -3.36 6.80
N ALA A 44 1.10 -3.17 7.99
CA ALA A 44 1.59 -3.83 9.21
C ALA A 44 1.31 -5.33 9.26
N SER A 45 0.31 -5.81 8.52
CA SER A 45 -0.12 -7.21 8.51
C SER A 45 -0.80 -7.57 7.20
N ARG A 46 -0.69 -8.85 6.79
CA ARG A 46 -1.48 -9.42 5.68
C ARG A 46 -2.73 -10.14 6.17
N SER A 47 -3.08 -10.03 7.45
CA SER A 47 -4.26 -10.73 7.97
C SER A 47 -5.55 -10.19 7.31
N PRO A 48 -6.51 -11.06 6.96
CA PRO A 48 -7.76 -10.61 6.34
C PRO A 48 -8.50 -9.54 7.15
N ALA A 49 -8.45 -9.63 8.48
CA ALA A 49 -9.06 -8.64 9.37
C ALA A 49 -8.43 -7.24 9.21
N TYR A 50 -7.10 -7.16 9.22
CA TYR A 50 -6.38 -5.89 9.07
C TYR A 50 -6.55 -5.29 7.67
N LEU A 51 -6.50 -6.11 6.62
CA LEU A 51 -6.73 -5.64 5.25
C LEU A 51 -8.17 -5.14 5.07
N ALA A 52 -9.16 -5.79 5.70
CA ALA A 52 -10.53 -5.31 5.71
C ALA A 52 -10.69 -3.99 6.48
N GLU A 53 -9.93 -3.78 7.55
CA GLU A 53 -9.89 -2.48 8.27
C GLU A 53 -9.30 -1.37 7.41
N LEU A 54 -8.16 -1.62 6.73
CA LEU A 54 -7.56 -0.64 5.81
C LEU A 54 -8.52 -0.27 4.68
N ARG A 55 -9.20 -1.27 4.09
CA ARG A 55 -10.21 -1.02 3.07
C ARG A 55 -11.34 -0.14 3.60
N ARG A 56 -11.90 -0.45 4.77
CA ARG A 56 -12.95 0.36 5.40
C ARG A 56 -12.48 1.79 5.69
N ALA A 57 -11.22 1.97 6.11
CA ALA A 57 -10.66 3.28 6.37
C ALA A 57 -10.57 4.13 5.09
N ALA A 58 -10.11 3.55 3.98
CA ALA A 58 -10.09 4.23 2.69
C ALA A 58 -11.50 4.60 2.20
N GLU A 59 -12.44 3.65 2.26
CA GLU A 59 -13.84 3.87 1.89
C GLU A 59 -14.50 4.97 2.76
N SER A 60 -14.21 4.99 4.07
CA SER A 60 -14.73 6.00 4.99
C SER A 60 -14.15 7.40 4.74
N ALA A 61 -12.90 7.48 4.28
CA ALA A 61 -12.28 8.73 3.84
C ALA A 61 -12.76 9.19 2.44
N GLY A 62 -13.49 8.35 1.71
CA GLY A 62 -13.99 8.66 0.38
C GLY A 62 -13.00 8.42 -0.76
N VAL A 63 -11.96 7.61 -0.53
CA VAL A 63 -10.94 7.26 -1.54
C VAL A 63 -10.89 5.76 -1.78
N GLN A 64 -10.42 5.36 -2.97
CA GLN A 64 -10.15 3.96 -3.29
C GLN A 64 -8.66 3.64 -3.11
N ILE A 65 -8.32 2.43 -2.68
CA ILE A 65 -6.95 1.92 -2.81
C ILE A 65 -6.82 1.41 -4.26
N ALA A 66 -6.24 2.23 -5.14
CA ALA A 66 -6.18 1.91 -6.57
C ALA A 66 -4.97 1.02 -6.91
N MET A 67 -3.86 1.16 -6.17
CA MET A 67 -2.63 0.41 -6.39
C MET A 67 -1.91 0.07 -5.07
N LEU A 68 -1.29 -1.11 -5.04
CA LEU A 68 -0.39 -1.57 -3.99
C LEU A 68 1.00 -1.83 -4.58
N ALA A 69 2.00 -1.08 -4.13
CA ALA A 69 3.38 -1.16 -4.58
C ALA A 69 4.14 -2.23 -3.78
N THR A 70 4.69 -3.20 -4.51
CA THR A 70 5.62 -4.22 -4.01
C THR A 70 7.04 -3.93 -4.51
N TYR A 71 8.04 -4.63 -3.97
CA TYR A 71 9.46 -4.44 -4.30
C TYR A 71 10.13 -5.75 -4.72
N THR A 72 9.46 -6.49 -5.60
CA THR A 72 9.96 -7.75 -6.15
C THR A 72 11.12 -7.48 -7.12
N ASP A 73 12.30 -7.98 -6.81
CA ASP A 73 13.47 -8.09 -7.69
C ASP A 73 13.40 -9.38 -8.53
N PHE A 74 12.80 -9.25 -9.70
CA PHE A 74 12.75 -10.32 -10.70
C PHE A 74 14.11 -10.62 -11.36
N THR A 75 15.16 -9.86 -11.04
CA THR A 75 16.47 -9.93 -11.69
C THR A 75 17.57 -10.46 -10.78
N HIS A 76 17.24 -10.84 -9.55
CA HIS A 76 18.19 -11.39 -8.58
C HIS A 76 18.99 -12.57 -9.20
N PRO A 77 20.32 -12.67 -9.00
CA PRO A 77 21.14 -13.69 -9.65
C PRO A 77 20.76 -15.12 -9.24
N ASP A 78 20.36 -15.32 -7.98
CA ASP A 78 19.90 -16.62 -7.47
C ASP A 78 18.46 -16.93 -7.92
N ALA A 79 18.28 -18.09 -8.56
CA ALA A 79 16.97 -18.56 -9.03
C ALA A 79 16.00 -18.91 -7.89
N ALA A 80 16.50 -19.45 -6.77
CA ALA A 80 15.67 -19.76 -5.62
C ALA A 80 15.13 -18.48 -4.97
N GLU A 81 15.95 -17.42 -4.95
CA GLU A 81 15.53 -16.10 -4.46
C GLU A 81 14.44 -15.49 -5.34
N ARG A 82 14.60 -15.52 -6.67
CA ARG A 82 13.54 -15.04 -7.58
C ARG A 82 12.23 -15.79 -7.36
N GLN A 83 12.29 -17.11 -7.20
CA GLN A 83 11.09 -17.93 -6.94
C GLN A 83 10.41 -17.53 -5.62
N ARG A 84 11.18 -17.35 -4.54
CA ARG A 84 10.67 -16.86 -3.24
C ARG A 84 9.97 -15.51 -3.38
N GLN A 85 10.55 -14.58 -4.13
CA GLN A 85 9.96 -13.25 -4.30
C GLN A 85 8.71 -13.25 -5.19
N VAL A 86 8.64 -14.14 -6.19
CA VAL A 86 7.41 -14.37 -6.98
C VAL A 86 6.29 -14.92 -6.11
N GLU A 87 6.60 -15.85 -5.20
CA GLU A 87 5.63 -16.39 -4.25
C GLU A 87 5.12 -15.32 -3.28
N ASP A 88 6.01 -14.48 -2.73
CA ASP A 88 5.61 -13.35 -1.88
C ASP A 88 4.72 -12.34 -2.62
N LEU A 89 5.04 -12.03 -3.89
CA LEU A 89 4.19 -11.17 -4.73
C LEU A 89 2.80 -11.77 -4.93
N ARG A 90 2.71 -13.06 -5.24
CA ARG A 90 1.40 -13.74 -5.42
C ARG A 90 0.54 -13.64 -4.16
N ALA A 91 1.15 -13.80 -2.99
CA ALA A 91 0.44 -13.67 -1.72
C ALA A 91 -0.12 -12.25 -1.43
N TRP A 92 0.30 -11.22 -2.18
CA TRP A 92 -0.30 -9.88 -2.14
C TRP A 92 -1.43 -9.67 -3.17
N ILE A 93 -1.50 -10.52 -4.20
CA ILE A 93 -2.50 -10.41 -5.28
C ILE A 93 -3.79 -11.15 -4.91
N GLU A 94 -3.66 -12.27 -4.20
CA GLU A 94 -4.78 -13.11 -3.73
C GLU A 94 -5.53 -12.49 -2.54
#